data_AF-A0A919XDM6-F1
#
_entry.id   AF-A0A919XDM6-F1
#
_cell.length_a   1.000
_cell.length_b   1.000
_cell.length_c   1.000
_cell.angle_alpha   90.00
_cell.angle_beta   90.00
_cell.angle_gamma   90.00
#
_symmetry.space_group_name_H-M   'P 1'
#
loop_
_entity.id
_entity.type
_entity.pdbx_description
1 polymer ?
#
loop_
_entity_poly.entity_id
_entity_poly.type
_entity_poly.pdbx_seq_one_letter_code
_entity_poly.pdbx_strand_id
1 'polypeptide(L)'
;MLSTSLGPIKIYVNDIDIDFIAVRYILDEHCKDVNGRYFIQYEYKKEYKKQKIRCCLPSIKEEGDIEIGERQEAIFFYKDFTILTIGIEASLGTYEEYGYDYSGS
;
A
#
# COMPACT_ATOMS: atom_id res chain seq x y z
N MET A 1 6.11 13.91 0.00
CA MET A 1 4.79 13.91 -0.66
C MET A 1 4.89 13.16 -1.97
N LEU A 2 4.10 12.09 -2.14
CA LEU A 2 4.00 11.33 -3.40
C LEU A 2 2.70 11.72 -4.11
N SER A 3 2.81 12.09 -5.39
CA SER A 3 1.66 12.36 -6.26
C SER A 3 1.57 11.27 -7.33
N THR A 4 0.40 10.68 -7.45
CA THR A 4 0.05 9.72 -8.50
C THR A 4 -0.73 10.43 -9.60
N SER A 5 -1.04 9.73 -10.70
CA SER A 5 -1.95 10.21 -11.72
C SER A 5 -3.38 10.45 -11.19
N LEU A 6 -3.75 9.81 -10.07
CA LEU A 6 -5.04 10.03 -9.39
C LEU A 6 -4.97 11.09 -8.27
N GLY A 7 -3.82 11.78 -8.14
CA GLY A 7 -3.60 12.83 -7.15
C GLY A 7 -2.64 12.44 -6.03
N PRO A 8 -2.47 13.33 -5.03
CA PRO A 8 -1.58 13.10 -3.90
C PRO A 8 -2.11 11.98 -3.00
N ILE A 9 -1.20 11.20 -2.43
CA ILE A 9 -1.55 10.24 -1.38
C ILE A 9 -1.29 10.84 0.00
N LYS A 10 -2.08 10.39 0.97
CA LYS A 10 -1.86 10.62 2.40
C LYS A 10 -1.78 9.29 3.14
N ILE A 11 -0.93 9.24 4.16
CA ILE A 11 -0.75 8.06 5.00
C ILE A 11 -1.16 8.42 6.41
N TYR A 12 -2.04 7.59 6.97
CA TYR A 12 -2.51 7.72 8.32
C TYR A 12 -2.06 6.51 9.13
N VAL A 13 -1.54 6.76 10.33
CA VAL A 13 -1.24 5.72 11.31
C VAL A 13 -2.06 6.02 12.55
N ASN A 14 -2.96 5.09 12.92
CA ASN A 14 -3.93 5.29 14.00
C ASN A 14 -4.69 6.62 13.85
N ASP A 15 -5.15 6.88 12.63
CA ASP A 15 -5.90 8.08 12.22
C ASP A 15 -5.13 9.42 12.29
N ILE A 16 -3.83 9.37 12.57
CA ILE A 16 -2.93 10.54 12.51
C ILE A 16 -2.27 10.60 11.13
N ASP A 17 -2.44 11.73 10.43
CA ASP A 17 -1.73 12.03 9.17
C ASP A 17 -0.23 12.12 9.44
N ILE A 18 0.59 11.37 8.70
CA ILE A 18 2.04 11.32 8.89
C ILE A 18 2.78 11.70 7.61
N ASP A 19 3.97 12.28 7.81
CA ASP A 19 4.95 12.36 6.74
C ASP A 19 5.58 10.99 6.48
N PHE A 20 5.97 10.76 5.23
CA PHE A 20 6.57 9.51 4.79
C PHE A 20 7.59 9.73 3.68
N ILE A 21 8.51 8.77 3.56
CA ILE A 21 9.47 8.69 2.46
C ILE A 21 8.92 7.68 1.44
N ALA A 22 8.81 8.12 0.18
CA ALA A 22 8.49 7.24 -0.93
C ALA A 22 9.76 6.89 -1.69
N VAL A 23 10.09 5.60 -1.76
CA VAL A 23 11.21 5.08 -2.53
C VAL A 23 10.67 4.48 -3.82
N ARG A 24 11.12 4.98 -4.97
CA ARG A 24 10.72 4.42 -6.26
C ARG A 24 11.35 3.04 -6.42
N TYR A 25 10.54 2.04 -6.72
CA TYR A 25 11.01 0.70 -7.03
C TYR A 25 11.31 0.58 -8.52
N ILE A 26 12.33 -0.20 -8.84
CA ILE A 26 12.70 -0.49 -10.23
C ILE A 26 11.64 -1.40 -10.82
N LEU A 27 11.01 -0.96 -11.92
CA LEU A 27 10.08 -1.78 -12.67
C LEU A 27 10.88 -2.81 -13.46
N ASP A 28 10.54 -4.09 -13.31
CA ASP A 28 11.10 -5.15 -14.13
C ASP A 28 10.40 -5.20 -15.51
N GLU A 29 10.90 -6.08 -16.37
CA GLU A 29 10.36 -6.27 -17.71
C GLU A 29 8.91 -6.81 -17.75
N HIS A 30 8.38 -7.28 -16.63
CA HIS A 30 7.00 -7.72 -16.50
C HIS A 30 6.03 -6.58 -16.13
N CYS A 31 6.54 -5.39 -15.80
CA CYS A 31 5.76 -4.22 -15.38
C CYS A 31 5.74 -3.09 -16.43
N LYS A 32 5.72 -3.41 -17.73
CA LYS A 32 5.86 -2.41 -18.82
C LYS A 32 4.71 -1.42 -18.91
N ASP A 33 3.54 -1.78 -18.40
CA ASP A 33 2.30 -1.01 -18.36
C ASP A 33 2.12 -0.20 -17.07
N VAL A 34 3.07 -0.29 -16.13
CA VAL A 34 3.02 0.42 -14.86
C VAL A 34 3.77 1.76 -14.98
N ASN A 35 3.07 2.87 -14.78
CA ASN A 35 3.68 4.20 -14.82
C ASN A 35 4.66 4.45 -13.65
N GLY A 36 4.49 3.75 -12.54
CA GLY A 36 5.44 3.76 -11.42
C GLY A 36 5.02 2.85 -10.27
N ARG A 37 6.02 2.27 -9.60
CA ARG A 37 5.87 1.52 -8.36
C ARG A 37 6.71 2.19 -7.28
N TYR A 38 6.13 2.35 -6.09
CA TYR A 38 6.77 3.03 -4.97
C TYR A 38 6.54 2.24 -3.69
N PHE A 39 7.57 2.16 -2.86
CA PHE A 39 7.45 1.73 -1.47
C PHE A 39 7.33 2.94 -0.56
N ILE A 40 6.42 2.86 0.39
CA ILE A 40 6.28 3.85 1.45
C ILE A 40 7.00 3.31 2.67
N GLN A 41 8.06 3.98 3.08
CA GLN A 41 8.82 3.56 4.25
C GLN A 41 8.12 4.08 5.51
N TYR A 42 7.79 3.16 6.40
CA TYR A 42 7.24 3.45 7.71
C TYR A 42 7.98 2.62 8.77
N GLU A 43 8.50 3.30 9.80
CA GLU A 43 9.16 2.63 10.93
C GLU A 43 8.13 2.24 11.99
N TYR A 44 8.07 0.95 12.30
CA TYR A 44 7.12 0.42 13.28
C TYR A 44 7.40 0.97 14.69
N LYS A 45 6.40 1.64 15.26
CA LYS A 45 6.42 2.17 16.62
C LYS A 45 5.84 1.20 17.65
N LYS A 46 6.70 0.50 18.40
CA LYS A 46 6.32 -0.52 19.39
C LYS A 46 5.31 -0.02 20.43
N GLU A 47 5.41 1.25 20.82
CA GLU A 47 4.52 1.92 21.77
C GLU A 47 3.05 1.93 21.33
N TYR A 48 2.78 1.86 20.03
CA TYR A 48 1.42 1.85 19.48
C TYR A 48 0.75 0.47 19.53
N LYS A 49 1.46 -0.60 19.93
CA LYS A 49 0.95 -1.98 19.93
C LYS A 49 0.38 -2.35 18.54
N LYS A 50 -0.97 -2.47 18.44
CA LYS A 50 -1.68 -2.69 17.17
C LYS A 50 -1.78 -1.35 16.44
N GLN A 51 -1.21 -1.30 15.25
CA GLN A 51 -1.24 -0.10 14.41
C GLN A 51 -2.17 -0.30 13.21
N LYS A 52 -3.05 0.65 12.99
CA LYS A 52 -3.88 0.74 11.79
C LYS A 52 -3.20 1.70 10.83
N ILE A 53 -2.67 1.19 9.73
CA ILE A 53 -2.12 1.99 8.63
C ILE A 53 -3.21 2.13 7.58
N ARG A 54 -3.49 3.36 7.15
CA ARG A 54 -4.45 3.67 6.10
C ARG A 54 -3.81 4.58 5.06
N CYS A 55 -3.81 4.13 3.81
CA CYS A 55 -3.52 5.00 2.67
C CYS A 55 -4.82 5.66 2.19
N CYS A 56 -4.73 6.92 1.77
CA CYS A 56 -5.88 7.70 1.33
C CYS A 56 -5.53 8.50 0.09
N LEU A 57 -6.46 8.52 -0.87
CA LEU A 57 -6.44 9.37 -2.05
C LEU A 57 -7.52 10.44 -1.89
N PRO A 58 -7.21 11.64 -1.37
CA PRO A 58 -8.23 12.65 -1.07
C PRO A 58 -9.05 13.08 -2.30
N SER A 59 -8.48 12.90 -3.50
CA SER A 59 -9.11 13.21 -4.77
C SER A 59 -10.13 12.16 -5.24
N ILE A 60 -10.18 10.99 -4.60
CA ILE A 60 -11.11 9.91 -4.93
C ILE A 60 -12.12 9.76 -3.77
N LYS A 61 -13.41 9.83 -4.10
CA LYS A 61 -14.50 9.67 -3.12
C LYS A 61 -15.10 8.25 -3.14
N GLU A 62 -14.76 7.48 -4.16
CA GLU A 62 -15.18 6.10 -4.35
C GLU A 62 -14.33 5.19 -3.46
N GLU A 63 -14.95 4.12 -2.97
CA GLU A 63 -14.22 3.03 -2.32
C GLU A 63 -13.44 2.27 -3.40
N GLY A 64 -12.27 1.75 -3.02
CA GLY A 64 -11.50 0.89 -3.92
C GLY A 64 -12.05 -0.53 -3.90
N ASP A 65 -11.83 -1.25 -4.98
CA ASP A 65 -12.20 -2.66 -5.11
C ASP A 65 -11.02 -3.56 -4.71
N ILE A 66 -11.31 -4.82 -4.36
CA ILE A 66 -10.26 -5.82 -4.12
C ILE A 66 -9.54 -6.12 -5.43
N GLU A 67 -8.21 -6.09 -5.42
CA GLU A 67 -7.41 -6.31 -6.62
C GLU A 67 -7.66 -7.69 -7.25
N ILE A 68 -7.84 -7.68 -8.57
CA ILE A 68 -8.18 -8.88 -9.33
C ILE A 68 -6.89 -9.68 -9.57
N GLY A 69 -6.80 -10.89 -9.01
CA GLY A 69 -5.69 -11.82 -9.23
C GLY A 69 -5.10 -12.37 -7.93
N GLU A 70 -3.79 -12.62 -7.91
CA GLU A 70 -3.08 -13.24 -6.78
C GLU A 70 -2.87 -12.29 -5.58
N ARG A 71 -3.15 -10.98 -5.75
CA ARG A 71 -2.92 -9.95 -4.74
C ARG A 71 -4.21 -9.49 -4.07
N GLN A 72 -5.02 -10.44 -3.59
CA GLN A 72 -6.33 -10.16 -2.95
C GLN A 72 -6.22 -9.34 -1.65
N GLU A 73 -5.01 -9.17 -1.11
CA GLU A 73 -4.72 -8.30 0.02
C GLU A 73 -4.54 -6.82 -0.38
N ALA A 74 -4.51 -6.53 -1.69
CA ALA A 74 -4.41 -5.19 -2.24
C ALA A 74 -5.79 -4.65 -2.64
N ILE A 75 -5.92 -3.32 -2.58
CA ILE A 75 -7.08 -2.56 -3.02
C ILE A 75 -6.67 -1.75 -4.24
N PHE A 76 -7.51 -1.71 -5.27
CA PHE A 76 -7.29 -0.88 -6.45
C PHE A 76 -8.37 0.16 -6.65
N PHE A 77 -7.97 1.22 -7.33
CA PHE A 77 -8.84 2.30 -7.78
C PHE A 77 -8.72 2.41 -9.29
N TYR A 78 -9.86 2.42 -9.99
CA TYR A 78 -9.90 2.63 -11.43
C TYR A 78 -10.65 3.91 -11.76
N LYS A 79 -9.98 4.84 -12.45
CA LYS A 79 -10.59 6.09 -12.91
C LYS A 79 -9.91 6.60 -14.17
N ASP A 80 -10.69 7.02 -15.16
CA ASP A 80 -10.20 7.64 -16.40
C ASP A 80 -9.04 6.85 -17.05
N PHE A 81 -9.22 5.52 -17.19
CA PHE A 81 -8.22 4.58 -17.73
C PHE A 81 -6.92 4.44 -16.90
N THR A 82 -6.90 4.97 -15.69
CA THR A 82 -5.79 4.82 -14.74
C THR A 82 -6.18 3.81 -13.66
N ILE A 83 -5.30 2.83 -13.43
CA ILE A 83 -5.36 1.93 -12.28
C ILE A 83 -4.31 2.37 -11.26
N LEU A 84 -4.70 2.45 -9.99
CA LEU A 84 -3.80 2.59 -8.87
C LEU A 84 -4.07 1.50 -7.85
N THR A 85 -3.09 0.63 -7.64
CA THR A 85 -3.15 -0.46 -6.68
C THR A 85 -2.34 -0.11 -5.43
N ILE A 86 -2.95 -0.33 -4.26
CA ILE A 86 -2.34 -0.11 -2.94
C ILE A 86 -2.37 -1.44 -2.21
N GLY A 87 -1.18 -1.97 -1.92
CA GLY A 87 -1.01 -3.21 -1.16
C GLY A 87 -0.01 -3.03 -0.03
N ILE A 88 0.06 -4.04 0.83
CA ILE A 88 1.05 -4.14 1.90
C ILE A 88 1.94 -5.34 1.58
N GLU A 89 3.25 -5.17 1.70
CA GLU A 89 4.21 -6.26 1.61
C GLU A 89 4.90 -6.37 2.98
N ALA A 90 4.74 -7.50 3.64
CA ALA A 90 5.37 -7.78 4.93
C ALA A 90 6.37 -8.94 4.76
N SER A 91 7.65 -8.67 4.98
CA SER A 91 8.66 -9.73 5.10
C SER A 91 8.70 -10.20 6.56
N LEU A 92 7.96 -11.27 6.88
CA LEU A 92 7.95 -11.87 8.21
C LEU A 92 9.10 -12.88 8.35
N GLY A 93 10.34 -12.40 8.43
CA GLY A 93 11.52 -13.23 8.74
C GLY A 93 11.71 -14.43 7.80
N THR A 94 12.66 -15.31 8.14
CA THR A 94 12.84 -16.59 7.45
C THR A 94 11.83 -17.62 7.96
N TYR A 95 11.36 -18.47 7.04
CA TYR A 95 10.41 -19.59 7.14
C TYR A 95 10.38 -20.41 8.45
N GLU A 96 11.46 -20.40 9.23
CA GLU A 96 11.58 -21.20 10.46
C GLU A 96 11.00 -20.53 11.71
N GLU A 97 10.74 -19.23 11.71
CA GLU A 97 10.55 -18.50 12.98
C GLU A 97 9.09 -18.28 13.40
N TYR A 98 8.11 -18.34 12.50
CA TYR A 98 6.71 -18.12 12.87
C TYR A 98 5.74 -19.03 12.11
N GLY A 99 5.35 -20.12 12.76
CA GLY A 99 4.21 -20.93 12.36
C GLY A 99 2.90 -20.17 12.60
N TYR A 100 2.16 -19.98 11.50
CA TYR A 100 0.72 -19.72 11.37
C TYR A 100 0.14 -18.43 11.99
N ASP A 101 -0.49 -17.59 11.16
CA ASP A 101 -1.96 -17.37 11.11
C ASP A 101 -2.28 -16.14 10.23
N TYR A 102 -2.82 -16.37 9.03
CA TYR A 102 -3.33 -15.32 8.13
C TYR A 102 -4.86 -15.19 8.25
N SER A 103 -5.43 -15.39 9.43
CA SER A 103 -6.81 -14.98 9.67
C SER A 103 -6.86 -13.46 9.81
N GLY A 104 -7.09 -12.80 8.68
CA GLY A 104 -7.62 -11.44 8.62
C GLY A 104 -9.01 -11.38 9.27
N SER A 105 -9.06 -11.57 10.59
CA SER A 105 -10.25 -11.47 11.44
C SER A 105 -10.11 -10.33 12.47
#